data_AF-A0A382WNX0-F1
#
_entry.id   AF-A0A382WNX0-F1
#
_cell.length_a   1.000
_cell.length_b   1.000
_cell.length_c   1.000
_cell.angle_alpha   90.00
_cell.angle_beta   90.00
_cell.angle_gamma   90.00
#
_symmetry.space_group_name_H-M   'P 1'
#
loop_
_entity.id
_entity.type
_entity.pdbx_description
1 polymer ?
#
loop_
_entity_poly.entity_id
_entity_poly.type
_entity_poly.pdbx_seq_one_letter_code
_entity_poly.pdbx_strand_id
1 'polypeptide(L)' 'MSLERIKIFSGNANPNLSSEIIDNLEITQSKAFVGQFSDGESQIEILDNVRGCDVFVIQ' A
#
# COMPACT_ATOMS: atom_id res chain seq x y z
N MET A 1 -15.84 -3.19 -12.64
CA MET A 1 -14.90 -3.83 -11.68
C MET A 1 -15.41 -3.48 -10.29
N SER A 2 -15.45 -4.42 -9.34
CA SER A 2 -15.82 -4.09 -7.95
C SER A 2 -14.64 -3.39 -7.28
N LEU A 3 -14.87 -2.21 -6.70
CA LEU A 3 -13.88 -1.46 -5.91
C LEU A 3 -13.34 -2.29 -4.72
N GLU A 4 -14.09 -3.29 -4.26
CA GLU A 4 -13.69 -4.17 -3.16
C GLU A 4 -12.44 -5.01 -3.46
N ARG A 5 -12.10 -5.21 -4.75
CA ARG A 5 -10.90 -5.96 -5.15
C ARG A 5 -9.67 -5.08 -5.27
N ILE A 6 -9.81 -3.76 -5.23
CA ILE A 6 -8.67 -2.84 -5.35
C ILE A 6 -7.92 -2.80 -4.02
N LYS A 7 -6.62 -3.00 -4.09
CA LYS A 7 -5.70 -2.87 -2.96
C LYS A 7 -4.63 -1.85 -3.31
N ILE A 8 -4.54 -0.79 -2.51
CA ILE A 8 -3.51 0.24 -2.66
C ILE A 8 -2.56 0.17 -1.48
N PHE A 9 -1.28 -0.04 -1.79
CA PHE A 9 -0.17 0.03 -0.84
C PHE A 9 0.68 1.25 -1.16
N SER A 10 1.26 1.86 -0.12
CA SER A 10 2.25 2.92 -0.26
C SER A 10 3.57 2.48 0.36
N GLY A 11 4.67 2.78 -0.32
CA GLY A 11 5.98 2.81 0.30
C GLY A 11 6.23 4.14 1.03
N ASN A 12 7.51 4.48 1.19
CA ASN A 12 7.97 5.60 2.02
C ASN A 12 8.43 6.83 1.22
N ALA A 13 8.43 6.80 -0.12
CA ALA A 13 8.95 7.91 -0.91
C ALA A 13 8.01 9.12 -0.93
N ASN A 14 6.69 8.94 -1.05
CA ASN A 14 5.73 10.05 -0.90
C ASN A 14 4.41 9.67 -0.20
N PRO A 15 4.39 9.58 1.15
CA PRO A 15 3.19 9.24 1.90
C PRO A 15 2.04 10.25 1.70
N ASN A 16 2.34 11.54 1.58
CA ASN A 16 1.30 12.58 1.41
C ASN A 16 0.52 12.39 0.11
N LEU A 17 1.23 12.18 -1.01
CA LEU A 17 0.59 11.91 -2.30
C LEU A 17 -0.23 10.61 -2.25
N SER A 18 0.30 9.57 -1.59
CA SER A 18 -0.42 8.31 -1.48
C SER A 18 -1.74 8.47 -0.71
N SER A 19 -1.73 9.23 0.40
CA SER A 19 -2.93 9.54 1.18
C SER A 19 -3.95 10.32 0.36
N GLU A 20 -3.51 11.36 -0.37
CA GLU A 20 -4.39 12.13 -1.24
C GLU A 20 -5.05 11.25 -2.31
N ILE A 21 -4.31 10.33 -2.95
CA ILE A 21 -4.87 9.40 -3.93
C ILE A 21 -5.92 8.48 -3.29
N ILE A 22 -5.62 7.93 -2.11
CA ILE A 22 -6.51 7.03 -1.38
C ILE A 22 -7.80 7.74 -0.98
N ASP A 23 -7.68 8.97 -0.47
CA ASP A 23 -8.82 9.81 -0.08
C ASP A 23 -9.70 10.16 -1.28
N ASN A 24 -9.10 10.55 -2.41
CA ASN A 24 -9.85 10.87 -3.64
C ASN A 24 -10.57 9.66 -4.26
N LEU A 25 -10.05 8.45 -4.03
CA LEU A 25 -10.68 7.21 -4.50
C LEU A 25 -11.73 6.66 -3.52
N GLU A 26 -11.86 7.28 -2.33
CA GLU A 26 -12.75 6.85 -1.25
C GLU A 26 -12.57 5.36 -0.86
N ILE A 27 -11.33 4.89 -0.85
CA ILE A 27 -10.99 3.51 -0.44
C ILE A 27 -10.14 3.48 0.82
N THR A 28 -10.08 2.31 1.46
CA THR A 28 -9.20 2.10 2.62
C THR A 28 -7.78 1.72 2.17
N GLN A 29 -6.77 2.38 2.73
CA GLN A 29 -5.37 1.99 2.54
C GLN A 29 -5.15 0.52 2.97
N SER A 30 -4.47 -0.24 2.12
CA SER A 30 -4.12 -1.63 2.42
C SER A 30 -2.92 -1.69 3.35
N LYS A 31 -2.91 -2.65 4.28
CA LYS A 31 -1.91 -2.70 5.36
C LYS A 31 -0.63 -3.39 4.89
N ALA A 32 0.49 -2.68 5.00
CA ALA A 32 1.82 -3.24 4.87
C ALA A 32 2.78 -2.58 5.86
N PHE A 33 3.73 -3.35 6.36
CA PHE A 33 4.93 -2.81 6.98
C PHE A 33 5.93 -2.46 5.88
N VAL A 34 6.44 -1.22 5.89
CA VAL A 34 7.48 -0.74 4.96
C VAL A 34 8.56 -0.05 5.79
N GLY A 35 9.67 -0.74 6.01
CA GLY A 35 10.76 -0.26 6.85
C GLY A 35 12.11 -0.77 6.40
N GLN A 36 13.05 -0.79 7.33
CA GLN A 36 14.40 -1.32 7.13
C GLN A 36 14.78 -2.20 8.31
N PHE A 37 15.56 -3.24 8.03
CA PHE A 37 16.28 -3.99 9.05
C PHE A 37 17.39 -3.11 9.67
N SER A 38 17.98 -3.56 10.78
CA SER A 38 19.02 -2.81 11.48
C SER A 38 20.30 -2.61 10.66
N ASP A 39 20.52 -3.43 9.64
CA ASP A 39 21.64 -3.31 8.67
C ASP A 39 21.31 -2.40 7.47
N GLY A 40 20.09 -1.86 7.41
CA GLY A 40 19.63 -0.97 6.35
C GLY A 40 19.01 -1.67 5.14
N GLU A 41 18.93 -3.01 5.13
CA GLU A 41 18.20 -3.72 4.08
C GLU A 41 16.70 -3.41 4.17
N SER A 42 16.02 -3.31 3.02
CA SER A 42 14.59 -3.02 2.98
C SER A 42 13.78 -4.18 3.57
N GLN A 43 12.90 -3.88 4.52
CA GLN A 43 12.02 -4.86 5.16
C GLN A 43 10.57 -4.54 4.81
N ILE A 44 9.89 -5.49 4.17
CA ILE A 44 8.51 -5.35 3.72
C ILE A 44 7.68 -6.55 4.21
N GLU A 45 6.48 -6.28 4.75
CA GLU A 45 5.50 -7.32 5.08
C GLU A 45 4.11 -6.87 4.63
N ILE A 46 3.43 -7.66 3.80
CA ILE A 46 2.04 -7.41 3.41
C ILE A 46 1.11 -8.03 4.46
N LEU A 47 0.29 -7.21 5.12
CA LEU A 47 -0.56 -7.63 6.24
C LEU A 47 -2.02 -7.92 5.81
N ASP A 48 -2.37 -7.59 4.57
CA ASP A 48 -3.67 -7.87 3.95
C ASP A 48 -3.60 -9.11 3.04
N ASN A 49 -4.73 -9.83 2.91
CA ASN A 49 -4.87 -10.81 1.84
C ASN A 49 -5.03 -10.09 0.49
N VAL A 50 -4.17 -10.43 -0.47
CA VAL A 50 -4.12 -9.83 -1.81
C VAL A 50 -4.46 -10.80 -2.94
N ARG A 51 -4.82 -12.06 -2.64
CA ARG A 51 -5.08 -13.07 -3.67
C ARG A 51 -6.30 -12.69 -4.51
N GLY A 52 -6.09 -12.49 -5.81
CA GLY A 52 -7.16 -12.12 -6.75
C GLY A 52 -7.59 -10.65 -6.66
N CYS A 53 -6.82 -9.83 -5.95
CA CYS A 53 -6.98 -8.38 -5.91
C CYS A 53 -6.27 -7.70 -7.07
N ASP A 54 -6.80 -6.55 -7.48
CA ASP A 54 -6.14 -5.63 -8.41
C ASP A 54 -5.26 -4.69 -7.56
N VAL A 55 -3.95 -4.92 -7.56
CA VAL A 55 -3.00 -4.28 -6.64
C VAL A 55 -2.28 -3.11 -7.31
N PHE A 56 -2.28 -1.96 -6.64
CA PHE A 56 -1.52 -0.77 -7.02
C PHE A 56 -0.52 -0.43 -5.92
N VAL A 57 0.73 -0.19 -6.31
CA VAL A 57 1.80 0.23 -5.40
C VAL A 57 2.21 1.64 -5.76
N ILE A 58 2.03 2.55 -4.79
CA ILE A 58 2.47 3.94 -4.89
C ILE A 58 3.80 4.03 -4.12
N GLN A 59 4.82 4.64 -4.72
CA GLN A 59 6.12 4.84 -4.09
C GLN A 59 6.55 6.29 -4.34
#